data_AF-A0A662DEE6-F1
#
_entry.id   AF-A0A662DEE6-F1
#
_cell.length_a   1.000
_cell.length_b   1.000
_cell.length_c   1.000
_cell.angle_alpha   90.00
_cell.angle_beta   90.00
_cell.angle_gamma   90.00
#
_symmetry.space_group_name_H-M   'P 1'
#
loop_
_entity.id
_entity.type
_entity.pdbx_description
1 polymer ?
#
loop_
_entity_poly.entity_id
_entity_poly.type
_entity_poly.pdbx_seq_one_letter_code
_entity_poly.pdbx_strand_id
1 'polypeptide(L)'
;MILKEEKVKLKEDFNVTKSISALIARTQLGQILERVSKNKDRFLISKRGEAKAIIMGVEDYLKNVVKQPEALVKLQKQAEKAGTSKLTLEEIDQEIKAFRSGR
;
A
#
# COMPACT_ATOMS: atom_id res chain seq x y z
N MET A 1 -16.97 -32.83 -13.54
CA MET A 1 -17.42 -31.46 -13.83
C MET A 1 -18.51 -31.08 -12.83
N ILE A 2 -18.15 -30.55 -11.65
CA ILE A 2 -19.01 -29.68 -10.83
C ILE A 2 -18.05 -28.72 -10.11
N LEU A 3 -18.24 -27.43 -10.36
CA LEU A 3 -17.40 -26.31 -9.93
C LEU A 3 -17.47 -26.15 -8.41
N LYS A 4 -16.32 -26.23 -7.73
CA LYS A 4 -16.17 -25.69 -6.37
C LYS A 4 -16.07 -24.18 -6.52
N GLU A 5 -17.14 -23.47 -6.15
CA GLU A 5 -17.07 -22.04 -5.87
C GLU A 5 -16.16 -21.83 -4.66
N GLU A 6 -14.89 -21.58 -4.96
CA GLU A 6 -13.93 -21.03 -4.03
C GLU A 6 -14.42 -19.62 -3.68
N LYS A 7 -15.21 -19.52 -2.61
CA LYS A 7 -15.52 -18.24 -1.96
C LYS A 7 -14.20 -17.63 -1.52
N VAL A 8 -13.63 -16.83 -2.42
CA VAL A 8 -12.50 -15.93 -2.18
C VAL A 8 -12.74 -15.29 -0.82
N LYS A 9 -11.80 -15.51 0.11
CA LYS A 9 -11.76 -14.90 1.43
C LYS A 9 -11.77 -13.37 1.30
N LEU A 10 -12.95 -12.77 1.16
CA LEU A 10 -13.22 -11.34 1.26
C LEU A 10 -13.28 -10.94 2.75
N LYS A 11 -12.23 -11.27 3.51
CA LYS A 11 -12.03 -10.82 4.89
C LYS A 11 -10.61 -10.29 5.04
N GLU A 12 -10.33 -9.24 4.28
CA GLU A 12 -9.41 -8.19 4.72
C GLU A 12 -10.21 -6.89 4.62
N ASP A 13 -10.03 -5.99 5.59
CA ASP A 13 -10.79 -4.76 5.74
C ASP A 13 -10.73 -3.90 4.47
N PHE A 14 -11.68 -4.10 3.55
CA PHE A 14 -11.87 -3.20 2.43
C PHE A 14 -12.38 -1.89 3.00
N ASN A 15 -11.45 -0.99 3.34
CA ASN A 15 -11.77 0.42 3.47
C ASN A 15 -12.42 0.83 2.13
N VAL A 16 -13.75 0.95 2.14
CA VAL A 16 -14.56 1.23 0.96
C VAL A 16 -14.01 2.50 0.31
N THR A 17 -13.57 2.39 -0.95
CA THR A 17 -13.06 3.54 -1.69
C THR A 17 -14.19 4.55 -1.89
N LYS A 18 -14.04 5.74 -1.34
CA LYS A 18 -15.08 6.78 -1.31
C LYS A 18 -15.07 7.52 -2.63
N SER A 19 -16.21 7.62 -3.30
CA SER A 19 -16.32 8.38 -4.55
C SER A 19 -16.62 9.85 -4.24
N ILE A 20 -15.83 10.76 -4.81
CA ILE A 20 -16.01 12.21 -4.68
C ILE A 20 -15.92 12.87 -6.06
N SER A 21 -16.49 14.06 -6.21
CA SER A 21 -16.32 14.84 -7.43
C SER A 21 -14.97 15.57 -7.44
N ALA A 22 -14.50 15.93 -8.64
CA ALA A 22 -13.30 16.76 -8.81
C ALA A 22 -13.41 18.13 -8.11
N LEU A 23 -14.63 18.67 -7.97
CA LEU A 23 -14.87 19.91 -7.22
C LEU A 23 -14.57 19.72 -5.73
N ILE A 24 -15.10 18.65 -5.12
CA ILE A 24 -14.84 18.32 -3.71
C ILE A 24 -13.36 18.04 -3.49
N ALA A 25 -12.73 17.28 -4.40
CA ALA A 25 -11.30 17.00 -4.32
C ALA A 25 -10.46 18.29 -4.31
N ARG A 26 -10.83 19.30 -5.11
CA ARG A 26 -10.13 20.59 -5.16
C ARG A 26 -10.34 21.41 -3.89
N THR A 27 -11.58 21.52 -3.40
CA THR A 27 -11.90 22.40 -2.26
C THR A 27 -11.51 21.80 -0.91
N GLN A 28 -11.36 20.47 -0.83
CA GLN A 28 -11.06 19.76 0.43
C GLN A 28 -9.75 18.97 0.39
N LEU A 29 -8.81 19.32 -0.50
CA LEU A 29 -7.60 18.54 -0.71
C LEU A 29 -6.80 18.30 0.59
N GLY A 30 -6.64 19.32 1.44
CA GLY A 30 -5.91 19.19 2.71
C GLY A 30 -6.52 18.14 3.65
N GLN A 31 -7.84 18.14 3.82
CA GLN A 31 -8.55 17.15 4.63
C GLN A 31 -8.47 15.74 4.01
N ILE A 32 -8.53 15.65 2.68
CA ILE A 32 -8.33 14.38 1.96
C ILE A 32 -6.93 13.83 2.25
N LEU A 33 -5.89 14.66 2.17
CA LEU A 33 -4.51 14.27 2.45
C LEU A 33 -4.31 13.80 3.91
N GLU A 34 -4.92 14.50 4.87
CA GLU A 34 -4.92 14.07 6.26
C GLU A 34 -5.58 12.69 6.45
N ARG A 35 -6.69 12.45 5.76
CA ARG A 35 -7.42 11.18 5.86
C ARG A 35 -6.70 10.02 5.19
N VAL A 36 -6.08 10.22 4.03
CA VAL A 36 -5.33 9.13 3.37
C VAL A 36 -4.02 8.81 4.10
N SER A 37 -3.43 9.77 4.82
CA SER A 37 -2.24 9.55 5.64
C SER A 37 -2.54 8.88 6.98
N LYS A 38 -3.63 9.26 7.67
CA LYS A 38 -3.96 8.74 9.01
C LYS A 38 -4.89 7.52 8.99
N ASN A 39 -5.91 7.51 8.13
CA ASN A 39 -7.04 6.58 8.21
C ASN A 39 -7.02 5.50 7.13
N LYS A 40 -5.97 5.46 6.29
CA LYS A 40 -5.89 4.58 5.11
C LYS A 40 -7.14 4.68 4.22
N ASP A 41 -7.76 5.86 4.18
CA ASP A 41 -8.88 6.15 3.31
C ASP A 41 -8.39 6.16 1.85
N ARG A 42 -9.26 5.75 0.92
CA ARG A 42 -9.04 5.86 -0.52
C ARG A 42 -10.16 6.67 -1.14
N PHE A 43 -9.84 7.57 -2.06
CA PHE A 43 -10.81 8.42 -2.74
C PHE A 43 -10.76 8.21 -4.24
N LEU A 44 -11.87 7.80 -4.86
CA LEU A 44 -12.06 7.82 -6.29
C LEU A 44 -12.60 9.19 -6.71
N ILE A 45 -11.86 9.89 -7.55
CA ILE A 45 -12.25 11.21 -8.06
C ILE A 45 -12.96 11.02 -9.39
N SER A 46 -14.20 11.52 -9.45
CA SER A 46 -15.01 11.55 -10.66
C SER A 46 -15.12 12.97 -11.25
N LYS A 47 -15.20 13.07 -12.57
CA LYS A 47 -15.50 14.31 -13.28
C LYS A 47 -16.51 13.99 -14.38
N ARG A 48 -17.66 14.68 -14.36
CA ARG A 48 -18.78 14.44 -15.29
C ARG A 48 -19.24 12.98 -15.29
N GLY A 49 -19.37 12.38 -14.10
CA GLY A 49 -19.83 10.99 -13.93
C GLY A 49 -18.76 9.91 -14.19
N GLU A 50 -17.60 10.27 -14.73
CA GLU A 50 -16.55 9.31 -15.06
C GLU A 50 -15.42 9.35 -14.03
N ALA A 51 -14.92 8.17 -13.64
CA ALA A 51 -13.71 8.05 -12.83
C ALA A 51 -12.49 8.61 -13.57
N LYS A 52 -11.69 9.44 -12.88
CA LYS A 52 -10.51 10.10 -13.47
C LYS A 52 -9.22 9.88 -12.69
N ALA A 53 -9.31 9.75 -11.38
CA ALA A 53 -8.14 9.58 -10.53
C ALA A 53 -8.49 8.85 -9.23
N ILE A 54 -7.48 8.32 -8.56
CA ILE A 54 -7.57 7.82 -7.19
C ILE A 54 -6.55 8.57 -6.34
N ILE A 55 -6.93 8.95 -5.12
CA ILE A 55 -6.00 9.41 -4.08
C ILE A 55 -5.97 8.35 -2.98
N MET A 56 -4.77 7.93 -2.60
CA MET A 56 -4.50 6.98 -1.52
C MET A 56 -3.14 7.29 -0.87
N GLY A 57 -2.91 6.76 0.33
CA GLY A 57 -1.63 6.91 1.01
C GLY A 57 -0.50 6.18 0.29
N VAL A 58 0.75 6.64 0.49
CA VAL A 58 1.93 6.04 -0.17
C VAL A 58 2.17 4.60 0.28
N GLU A 59 2.07 4.32 1.59
CA GLU A 59 2.21 2.96 2.13
C GLU A 59 1.17 2.02 1.50
N ASP A 60 -0.07 2.50 1.37
CA ASP A 60 -1.17 1.76 0.79
C ASP A 60 -0.94 1.45 -0.70
N TYR A 61 -0.43 2.42 -1.45
CA TYR A 61 -0.01 2.23 -2.84
C TYR A 61 1.12 1.19 -2.97
N LEU A 62 2.17 1.31 -2.16
CA LEU A 62 3.32 0.39 -2.18
C LEU A 62 2.92 -1.04 -1.81
N LYS A 63 2.02 -1.19 -0.85
CA LYS A 63 1.56 -2.51 -0.37
C LYS A 63 0.60 -3.19 -1.34
N ASN A 64 -0.35 -2.44 -1.89
CA ASN A 64 -1.50 -3.04 -2.59
C ASN A 64 -1.50 -2.85 -4.11
N VAL A 65 -0.76 -1.89 -4.64
CA VAL A 65 -0.77 -1.57 -6.08
C VAL A 65 0.55 -1.94 -6.75
N VAL A 66 1.68 -1.68 -6.09
CA VAL A 66 2.99 -1.97 -6.68
C VAL A 66 3.22 -3.47 -6.73
N LYS A 67 3.44 -4.00 -7.94
CA LYS A 67 3.88 -5.38 -8.13
C LYS A 67 5.33 -5.50 -7.66
N GLN A 68 5.54 -6.27 -6.61
CA GLN A 68 6.89 -6.58 -6.13
C GLN A 68 7.55 -7.61 -7.06
N PRO A 69 8.84 -7.43 -7.42
CA PRO A 69 9.60 -8.43 -8.14
C PRO A 69 9.57 -9.78 -7.42
N GLU A 70 9.34 -10.86 -8.18
CA GLU A 70 9.18 -12.20 -7.59
C GLU A 70 10.38 -12.63 -6.73
N ALA A 71 11.58 -12.26 -7.15
CA ALA A 71 12.81 -12.53 -6.39
C ALA A 71 12.75 -11.94 -4.98
N LEU A 72 12.31 -10.69 -4.84
CA LEU A 72 12.18 -10.03 -3.54
C LEU A 72 11.09 -10.68 -2.67
N VAL A 73 9.96 -11.05 -3.27
CA VAL A 73 8.89 -11.77 -2.55
C VAL A 73 9.39 -13.11 -2.02
N LYS A 74 10.18 -13.85 -2.82
CA LYS A 74 10.76 -15.13 -2.41
C LYS A 74 11.77 -14.95 -1.27
N LEU A 75 12.66 -13.96 -1.38
CA LEU A 75 13.64 -13.63 -0.33
C LEU A 75 12.94 -13.23 0.98
N GLN A 76 11.92 -12.38 0.91
CA GLN A 76 11.14 -11.97 2.07
C GLN A 76 10.50 -13.18 2.79
N LYS A 77 9.88 -14.09 2.03
CA LYS A 77 9.30 -15.33 2.59
C LYS A 77 10.33 -16.25 3.23
N GLN A 78 11.54 -16.31 2.68
CA GLN A 78 12.64 -17.09 3.27
C GLN A 78 13.10 -16.46 4.59
N ALA A 79 13.26 -15.13 4.62
CA ALA A 79 13.62 -14.40 5.83
C ALA A 79 12.56 -14.55 6.93
N GLU A 80 11.27 -14.51 6.58
CA GLU A 80 10.17 -14.71 7.54
C GLU A 80 10.22 -16.09 8.17
N LYS A 81 10.47 -17.14 7.38
CA LYS A 81 10.63 -18.51 7.88
C LYS A 81 11.86 -18.67 8.77
N ALA A 82 12.92 -17.93 8.49
CA ALA A 82 14.16 -17.94 9.27
C ALA A 82 14.11 -17.02 10.51
N GLY A 83 13.05 -16.22 10.68
CA GLY A 83 12.96 -15.21 11.74
C GLY A 83 13.85 -13.99 11.53
N THR A 84 14.40 -13.79 10.33
CA THR A 84 15.35 -12.71 9.98
C THR A 84 14.73 -11.63 9.09
N SER A 85 13.39 -11.58 9.02
CA SER A 85 12.66 -10.64 8.15
C SER A 85 12.53 -9.22 8.69
N LYS A 86 13.18 -8.92 9.82
CA LYS A 86 13.05 -7.64 10.51
C LYS A 86 14.43 -7.18 10.97
N LEU A 87 14.65 -5.89 10.85
CA LEU A 87 15.77 -5.16 11.43
C LEU A 87 15.19 -3.91 12.09
N THR A 88 15.76 -3.48 13.21
CA THR A 88 15.44 -2.18 13.79
C THR A 88 16.05 -1.07 12.92
N LEU A 89 15.59 0.17 13.10
CA LEU A 89 16.14 1.31 12.37
C LEU A 89 17.64 1.49 12.68
N GLU A 90 18.03 1.24 13.93
CA GLU A 90 19.42 1.31 14.37
C GLU A 90 20.28 0.24 13.68
N GLU A 91 19.78 -1.00 13.57
CA GLU A 91 20.47 -2.08 12.86
C GLU A 91 20.61 -1.78 11.37
N ILE A 92 19.57 -1.21 10.74
CA ILE A 92 19.61 -0.76 9.35
C ILE A 92 20.69 0.32 9.16
N ASP A 93 20.71 1.34 10.02
CA ASP A 93 21.68 2.42 9.94
C ASP A 93 23.11 1.92 10.16
N GLN A 94 23.31 0.97 11.07
CA GLN A 94 24.60 0.32 11.30
C GLN A 94 25.08 -0.43 10.04
N GLU A 95 24.21 -1.22 9.41
CA GLU A 95 24.55 -1.97 8.19
C GLU A 95 24.89 -1.02 7.04
N ILE A 96 24.09 0.03 6.84
CA ILE A 96 24.35 1.07 5.83
C ILE A 96 25.69 1.75 6.09
N LYS A 97 25.98 2.09 7.36
CA LYS A 97 27.24 2.72 7.74
C LYS A 97 28.43 1.79 7.51
N ALA A 98 28.35 0.53 7.93
CA ALA A 98 29.40 -0.47 7.74
C ALA A 98 29.76 -0.62 6.25
N PHE A 99 28.75 -0.76 5.39
CA PHE A 99 28.94 -0.88 3.95
C PHE A 99 29.57 0.37 3.32
N ARG A 100 29.18 1.57 3.77
CA ARG A 100 29.75 2.85 3.28
C ARG A 100 31.17 3.10 3.78
N SER A 101 31.53 2.58 4.94
CA SER A 101 32.85 2.77 5.56
C SER A 101 33.92 1.85 4.98
N GLY A 102 33.51 0.71 4.40
CA GLY A 102 34.38 -0.26 3.73
C GLY A 102 34.59 0.02 2.23
N ARG A 103 34.10 1.15 1.72
CA ARG A 103 34.41 1.71 0.41
C ARG A 103 35.37 2.87 0.54
#